data_AF-A0A956LP28-F1
#
_entry.id   AF-A0A956LP28-F1
#
_cell.length_a   1.000
_cell.length_b   1.000
_cell.length_c   1.000
_cell.angle_alpha   90.00
_cell.angle_beta   90.00
_cell.angle_gamma   90.00
#
_symmetry.space_group_name_H-M   'P 1'
#
loop_
_entity.id
_entity.type
_entity.pdbx_description
1 polymer ?
#
loop_
_entity_poly.entity_id
_entity_poly.type
_entity_poly.pdbx_seq_one_letter_code
_entity_poly.pdbx_strand_id
1 'polypeptide(L)'
;MRIGSTSRRALALTLGRALALTLGLAGCVVTNAEEWSSTTGGSTTDGSTSAATTETAAPDLPRFDCAPGEGEQLYEQRIAPLLQTDRPKTCNQCHLSGVELAAFVRPTPCQTMACLETRGLVDLEAPEDSVILQWIARASPDSELITEAVIAEEYEGFLAWIEQAASCDACADVDVGEDPCGEGDAQEVCEFDDPEQGTAFDDPGDCSEHTREALFRHKVYAWRERCYPCHFDSSQVEAPKWITTGPCDLASLATLRTIQGGGLLDLDAPASSRLLLKPLAESAGGVEHGGHDKFASVEDPAYMDILDWIEREAACTP
;
A
#
# COMPACT_ATOMS: atom_id res chain seq x y z
N MET A 1 56.60 0.99 46.38
CA MET A 1 56.81 1.12 47.84
C MET A 1 55.79 2.14 48.36
N ARG A 2 55.10 1.85 49.48
CA ARG A 2 53.80 2.41 49.99
C ARG A 2 52.58 1.71 49.36
N ILE A 3 52.03 0.64 49.95
CA ILE A 3 51.17 0.50 51.15
C ILE A 3 49.75 1.03 50.89
N GLY A 4 48.75 0.15 51.02
CA GLY A 4 47.34 0.55 51.17
C GLY A 4 46.31 -0.57 50.94
N SER A 5 46.24 -1.55 51.85
CA SER A 5 45.09 -2.46 51.96
C SER A 5 43.92 -1.79 52.67
N THR A 6 42.67 -2.11 52.30
CA THR A 6 41.50 -2.37 53.17
C THR A 6 40.28 -2.60 52.27
N SER A 7 39.74 -3.82 52.17
CA SER A 7 38.79 -4.49 53.08
C SER A 7 37.34 -4.01 52.95
N ARG A 8 36.55 -4.82 52.22
CA ARG A 8 35.18 -5.31 52.49
C ARG A 8 34.23 -4.43 53.30
N ARG A 9 33.09 -4.11 52.71
CA ARG A 9 31.77 -4.26 53.37
C ARG A 9 30.72 -4.78 52.39
N ALA A 10 30.11 -5.89 52.79
CA ALA A 10 28.88 -6.42 52.27
C ALA A 10 27.71 -5.48 52.66
N LEU A 11 26.74 -5.31 51.78
CA LEU A 11 25.39 -4.91 52.15
C LEU A 11 24.38 -5.94 51.69
N ALA A 12 23.43 -6.17 52.59
CA ALA A 12 22.58 -7.33 52.69
C ALA A 12 21.38 -7.30 51.75
N LEU A 13 20.98 -8.51 51.33
CA LEU A 13 19.64 -8.84 50.88
C LEU A 13 18.59 -8.31 51.87
N THR A 14 17.56 -7.67 51.34
CA THR A 14 16.23 -7.63 51.99
C THR A 14 15.19 -8.12 51.00
N LEU A 15 14.62 -9.29 51.32
CA LEU A 15 13.38 -9.80 50.74
C LEU A 15 12.22 -8.91 51.18
N GLY A 16 11.51 -8.33 50.22
CA GLY A 16 10.20 -7.70 50.41
C GLY A 16 9.11 -8.57 49.79
N ARG A 17 8.17 -9.01 50.64
CA ARG A 17 7.07 -9.92 50.34
C ARG A 17 6.03 -9.36 49.35
N ALA A 18 5.38 -10.33 48.71
CA ALA A 18 4.23 -10.24 47.83
C ALA A 18 3.05 -9.39 48.34
N LEU A 19 2.40 -8.72 47.40
CA LEU A 19 0.98 -8.39 47.46
C LEU A 19 0.32 -8.95 46.19
N ALA A 20 -0.46 -10.02 46.36
CA ALA A 20 -1.33 -10.55 45.33
C ALA A 20 -2.55 -9.63 45.22
N LEU A 21 -2.74 -9.02 44.05
CA LEU A 21 -3.98 -8.34 43.69
C LEU A 21 -4.76 -9.27 42.77
N THR A 22 -5.72 -9.98 43.36
CA THR A 22 -6.80 -10.65 42.62
C THR A 22 -7.80 -9.57 42.18
N LEU A 23 -7.87 -9.29 40.88
CA LEU A 23 -9.03 -8.66 40.27
C LEU A 23 -9.71 -9.64 39.32
N GLY A 24 -11.03 -9.58 39.37
CA GLY A 24 -11.96 -10.63 38.99
C GLY A 24 -12.10 -10.83 37.49
N LEU A 25 -12.25 -12.10 37.14
CA LEU A 25 -12.96 -12.56 35.95
C LEU A 25 -14.41 -12.07 36.02
N ALA A 26 -14.76 -11.09 35.19
CA ALA A 26 -16.14 -10.82 34.80
C ALA A 26 -16.30 -11.32 33.36
N GLY A 27 -16.92 -12.49 33.23
CA GLY A 27 -17.36 -13.00 31.95
C GLY A 27 -18.51 -12.17 31.41
N CYS A 28 -18.40 -11.76 30.16
CA CYS A 28 -19.54 -11.44 29.32
C CYS A 28 -19.58 -12.48 28.20
N VAL A 29 -20.28 -13.58 28.48
CA VAL A 29 -20.89 -14.40 27.43
C VAL A 29 -22.16 -13.68 27.01
N VAL A 30 -22.21 -13.19 25.78
CA VAL A 30 -23.47 -12.88 25.11
C VAL A 30 -23.54 -13.78 23.90
N THR A 31 -24.23 -14.90 24.09
CA THR A 31 -24.88 -15.66 23.03
C THR A 31 -25.98 -14.81 22.42
N ASN A 32 -26.09 -14.78 21.09
CA ASN A 32 -27.37 -14.86 20.37
C ASN A 32 -27.09 -15.18 18.90
N ALA A 33 -27.06 -16.47 18.61
CA ALA A 33 -27.48 -16.98 17.31
C ALA A 33 -29.00 -17.17 17.42
N GLU A 34 -29.77 -16.35 16.73
CA GLU A 34 -31.19 -16.65 16.49
C GLU A 34 -31.31 -17.27 15.09
N GLU A 35 -31.44 -18.59 15.11
CA GLU A 35 -32.14 -19.38 14.11
C GLU A 35 -33.48 -18.74 13.78
N TRP A 36 -33.71 -18.39 12.52
CA TRP A 36 -35.06 -18.28 12.00
C TRP A 36 -35.43 -19.57 11.29
N SER A 37 -36.18 -20.37 12.05
CA SER A 37 -36.79 -21.61 11.64
C SER A 37 -37.86 -21.38 10.58
N SER A 38 -37.92 -22.32 9.66
CA SER A 38 -38.85 -22.47 8.56
C SER A 38 -40.24 -22.78 9.11
N THR A 39 -41.25 -21.96 8.78
CA THR A 39 -42.65 -22.36 8.93
C THR A 39 -43.31 -22.42 7.55
N THR A 40 -43.61 -23.65 7.15
CA THR A 40 -44.50 -24.00 6.04
C THR A 40 -45.95 -23.79 6.47
N GLY A 41 -46.74 -23.15 5.62
CA GLY A 41 -48.19 -23.01 5.81
C GLY A 41 -48.83 -22.37 4.59
N GLY A 42 -49.26 -23.20 3.63
CA GLY A 42 -50.02 -22.75 2.47
C GLY A 42 -51.49 -22.50 2.80
N SER A 43 -52.12 -21.58 2.06
CA SER A 43 -53.39 -21.81 1.35
C SER A 43 -53.81 -20.54 0.59
N THR A 44 -53.86 -20.68 -0.74
CA THR A 44 -54.83 -20.11 -1.69
C THR A 44 -55.51 -18.76 -1.40
N THR A 45 -55.32 -17.78 -2.29
CA THR A 45 -56.40 -17.14 -3.07
C THR A 45 -55.82 -16.30 -4.19
N ASP A 46 -56.34 -16.52 -5.40
CA ASP A 46 -56.11 -15.72 -6.61
C ASP A 46 -56.49 -14.24 -6.40
N GLY A 47 -55.66 -13.35 -6.94
CA GLY A 47 -55.88 -11.91 -6.87
C GLY A 47 -54.86 -11.13 -7.69
N SER A 48 -54.90 -11.33 -9.00
CA SER A 48 -54.16 -10.55 -10.00
C SER A 48 -54.32 -9.04 -9.76
N THR A 49 -53.29 -8.42 -9.21
CA THR A 49 -53.11 -6.97 -9.27
C THR A 49 -51.63 -6.70 -9.50
N SER A 50 -51.30 -6.30 -10.73
CA SER A 50 -49.95 -5.92 -11.15
C SER A 50 -49.58 -4.62 -10.42
N ALA A 51 -48.86 -4.72 -9.31
CA ALA A 51 -48.19 -3.60 -8.70
C ALA A 51 -46.86 -3.40 -9.43
N ALA A 52 -46.73 -2.25 -10.10
CA ALA A 52 -45.47 -1.81 -10.68
C ALA A 52 -44.42 -1.71 -9.56
N THR A 53 -43.45 -2.62 -9.59
CA THR A 53 -42.20 -2.44 -8.87
C THR A 53 -41.49 -1.25 -9.50
N THR A 54 -41.45 -0.14 -8.77
CA THR A 54 -40.49 0.93 -9.04
C THR A 54 -39.11 0.36 -8.73
N GLU A 55 -38.49 -0.19 -9.76
CA GLU A 55 -37.06 -0.44 -9.80
C GLU A 55 -36.39 0.92 -9.62
N THR A 56 -35.83 1.15 -8.44
CA THR A 56 -34.96 2.29 -8.19
C THR A 56 -33.74 2.10 -9.07
N ALA A 57 -33.79 2.71 -10.26
CA ALA A 57 -32.66 2.78 -11.16
C ALA A 57 -31.46 3.36 -10.40
N ALA A 58 -30.31 2.69 -10.56
CA ALA A 58 -29.01 3.25 -10.22
C ALA A 58 -28.91 4.66 -10.83
N PRO A 59 -28.22 5.62 -10.16
CA PRO A 59 -28.05 6.95 -10.71
C PRO A 59 -27.48 6.85 -12.13
N ASP A 60 -28.20 7.43 -13.10
CA ASP A 60 -27.80 7.54 -14.50
C ASP A 60 -26.52 8.40 -14.50
N LEU A 61 -25.34 7.75 -14.52
CA LEU A 61 -24.06 8.43 -14.67
C LEU A 61 -24.15 9.33 -15.90
N PRO A 62 -23.54 10.53 -15.89
CA PRO A 62 -23.56 11.41 -17.04
C PRO A 62 -23.04 10.64 -18.26
N ARG A 63 -23.87 10.49 -19.30
CA ARG A 63 -23.46 9.87 -20.55
C ARG A 63 -22.40 10.78 -21.17
N PHE A 64 -21.15 10.30 -21.19
CA PHE A 64 -20.04 10.98 -21.85
C PHE A 64 -20.33 11.12 -23.35
N ASP A 65 -19.91 12.24 -23.93
CA ASP A 65 -19.94 12.41 -25.38
C ASP A 65 -18.79 11.59 -25.98
N CYS A 66 -19.16 10.55 -26.73
CA CYS A 66 -18.22 9.68 -27.43
C CYS A 66 -17.89 10.20 -28.84
N ALA A 67 -18.14 11.49 -29.11
CA ALA A 67 -17.72 12.12 -30.34
C ALA A 67 -16.18 11.99 -30.51
N PRO A 68 -15.71 11.73 -31.74
CA PRO A 68 -14.28 11.64 -32.02
C PRO A 68 -13.54 12.90 -31.55
N GLY A 69 -12.46 12.73 -30.78
CA GLY A 69 -11.61 13.82 -30.29
C GLY A 69 -12.02 14.40 -28.93
N GLU A 70 -13.17 14.03 -28.34
CA GLU A 70 -13.56 14.50 -27.00
C GLU A 70 -12.59 14.00 -25.92
N GLY A 71 -12.21 12.72 -25.95
CA GLY A 71 -11.22 12.16 -25.03
C GLY A 71 -9.82 12.78 -25.19
N GLU A 72 -9.45 13.17 -26.41
CA GLU A 72 -8.19 13.88 -26.69
C GLU A 72 -8.24 15.31 -26.15
N GLN A 73 -9.36 16.01 -26.32
CA GLN A 73 -9.55 17.35 -25.75
C GLN A 73 -9.52 17.33 -24.22
N LEU A 74 -10.18 16.36 -23.60
CA LEU A 74 -10.18 16.20 -22.16
C LEU A 74 -8.77 15.90 -21.64
N TYR A 75 -8.03 15.03 -22.32
CA TYR A 75 -6.62 14.78 -22.01
C TYR A 75 -5.78 16.06 -22.15
N GLU A 76 -5.83 16.77 -23.27
CA GLU A 76 -5.00 17.96 -23.50
C GLU A 76 -5.30 19.09 -22.51
N GLN A 77 -6.57 19.27 -22.12
CA GLN A 77 -6.98 20.35 -21.23
C GLN A 77 -6.73 20.01 -19.76
N ARG A 78 -7.01 18.77 -19.35
CA ARG A 78 -7.06 18.39 -17.93
C ARG A 78 -5.94 17.47 -17.48
N ILE A 79 -5.33 16.69 -18.37
CA ILE A 79 -4.36 15.65 -18.00
C ILE A 79 -2.95 16.00 -18.43
N ALA A 80 -2.74 16.33 -19.72
CA ALA A 80 -1.42 16.67 -20.25
C ALA A 80 -0.71 17.77 -19.41
N PRO A 81 -1.40 18.84 -18.96
CA PRO A 81 -0.77 19.85 -18.11
C PRO A 81 -0.34 19.29 -16.75
N LEU A 82 -0.96 18.22 -16.26
CA LEU A 82 -0.61 17.49 -15.03
C LEU A 82 0.56 16.52 -15.21
N LEU A 83 0.93 16.19 -16.45
CA LEU A 83 2.05 15.29 -16.75
C LEU A 83 3.38 16.00 -17.08
N GLN A 84 3.39 17.33 -17.25
CA GLN A 84 4.60 18.14 -17.54
C GLN A 84 5.48 18.44 -16.31
N THR A 85 6.80 18.57 -16.45
CA THR A 85 7.71 18.65 -15.29
C THR A 85 7.86 20.04 -14.65
N ASP A 86 7.26 21.10 -15.21
CA ASP A 86 7.55 22.51 -14.90
C ASP A 86 6.46 23.27 -14.12
N ARG A 87 5.39 22.59 -13.69
CA ARG A 87 4.30 23.19 -12.90
C ARG A 87 4.23 22.57 -11.49
N PRO A 88 4.11 23.37 -10.41
CA PRO A 88 3.82 22.85 -9.07
C PRO A 88 2.43 22.22 -9.07
N LYS A 89 2.37 20.94 -8.70
CA LYS A 89 1.19 20.07 -8.81
C LYS A 89 1.02 19.24 -7.56
N THR A 90 -0.20 18.82 -7.30
CA THR A 90 -0.49 17.88 -6.20
C THR A 90 0.16 16.52 -6.46
N CYS A 91 0.27 16.16 -7.75
CA CYS A 91 1.07 15.04 -8.23
C CYS A 91 2.50 15.02 -7.64
N ASN A 92 3.17 16.18 -7.50
CA ASN A 92 4.55 16.26 -6.96
C ASN A 92 4.62 16.16 -5.44
N GLN A 93 3.50 16.34 -4.72
CA GLN A 93 3.44 16.08 -3.28
C GLN A 93 3.31 14.59 -2.98
N CYS A 94 2.68 13.86 -3.91
CA CYS A 94 2.46 12.43 -3.80
C CYS A 94 3.25 11.61 -4.83
N HIS A 95 4.22 12.21 -5.52
CA HIS A 95 5.21 11.48 -6.31
C HIS A 95 6.12 10.68 -5.38
N LEU A 96 5.58 9.55 -4.92
CA LEU A 96 6.10 8.22 -5.22
C LEU A 96 7.61 8.17 -5.08
N SER A 97 8.10 7.66 -3.96
CA SER A 97 9.50 7.31 -3.76
C SER A 97 9.95 6.26 -4.80
N GLY A 98 10.18 6.72 -6.03
CA GLY A 98 10.61 5.95 -7.20
C GLY A 98 9.80 6.11 -8.51
N VAL A 99 8.51 6.46 -8.52
CA VAL A 99 7.73 6.46 -9.78
C VAL A 99 7.78 7.81 -10.49
N GLU A 100 8.44 7.85 -11.65
CA GLU A 100 8.44 8.98 -12.59
C GLU A 100 7.15 8.98 -13.44
N LEU A 101 6.28 10.00 -13.33
CA LEU A 101 5.02 10.08 -14.12
C LEU A 101 5.33 10.13 -15.62
N ALA A 102 6.45 10.75 -15.99
CA ALA A 102 6.97 10.80 -17.35
C ALA A 102 7.15 9.39 -17.95
N ALA A 103 7.42 8.37 -17.13
CA ALA A 103 7.58 6.99 -17.57
C ALA A 103 6.28 6.39 -18.13
N PHE A 104 5.12 6.97 -17.85
CA PHE A 104 3.82 6.48 -18.34
C PHE A 104 3.24 7.35 -19.46
N VAL A 105 3.78 8.55 -19.67
CA VAL A 105 3.33 9.45 -20.75
C VAL A 105 3.75 8.87 -22.09
N ARG A 106 2.80 8.75 -23.01
CA ARG A 106 3.05 8.27 -24.38
C ARG A 106 2.72 9.34 -25.42
N PRO A 107 3.15 9.16 -26.68
CA PRO A 107 2.90 10.15 -27.73
C PRO A 107 1.43 10.52 -27.92
N THR A 108 0.50 9.61 -27.62
CA THR A 108 -0.94 9.88 -27.69
C THR A 108 -1.65 9.64 -26.35
N PRO A 109 -2.81 10.27 -26.12
CA PRO A 109 -3.66 10.00 -24.96
C PRO A 109 -4.02 8.52 -24.84
N CYS A 110 -4.38 7.89 -25.96
CA CYS A 110 -4.74 6.48 -25.98
C CYS A 110 -3.58 5.54 -25.62
N GLN A 111 -2.37 5.83 -26.11
CA GLN A 111 -1.20 5.06 -25.70
C GLN A 111 -0.87 5.27 -24.21
N THR A 112 -1.10 6.48 -23.69
CA THR A 112 -0.90 6.78 -22.27
C THR A 112 -1.90 6.01 -21.42
N MET A 113 -3.19 6.02 -21.80
CA MET A 113 -4.24 5.27 -21.12
C MET A 113 -3.96 3.77 -21.13
N ALA A 114 -3.60 3.21 -22.30
CA ALA A 114 -3.25 1.79 -22.41
C ALA A 114 -2.01 1.41 -21.58
N CYS A 115 -1.01 2.30 -21.49
CA CYS A 115 0.14 2.08 -20.62
C CYS A 115 -0.26 2.11 -19.14
N LEU A 116 -1.08 3.08 -18.71
CA LEU A 116 -1.56 3.18 -17.33
C LEU A 116 -2.42 1.96 -16.94
N GLU A 117 -3.30 1.50 -17.83
CA GLU A 117 -4.11 0.29 -17.65
C GLU A 117 -3.22 -0.96 -17.54
N THR A 118 -2.28 -1.14 -18.49
CA THR A 118 -1.34 -2.29 -18.50
C THR A 118 -0.49 -2.35 -17.23
N ARG A 119 -0.18 -1.19 -16.64
CA ARG A 119 0.60 -1.09 -15.39
C ARG A 119 -0.27 -1.17 -14.14
N GLY A 120 -1.58 -1.40 -14.28
CA GLY A 120 -2.54 -1.51 -13.17
C GLY A 120 -2.80 -0.19 -12.44
N LEU A 121 -2.49 0.95 -13.06
CA LEU A 121 -2.72 2.29 -12.49
C LEU A 121 -4.13 2.82 -12.78
N VAL A 122 -4.71 2.36 -13.88
CA VAL A 122 -6.09 2.64 -14.29
C VAL A 122 -6.85 1.32 -14.37
N ASP A 123 -8.08 1.34 -13.86
CA ASP A 123 -9.06 0.28 -14.02
C ASP A 123 -10.22 0.82 -14.88
N LEU A 124 -10.34 0.33 -16.12
CA LEU A 124 -11.42 0.74 -17.03
C LEU A 124 -12.75 0.03 -16.71
N GLU A 125 -12.74 -1.08 -15.97
CA GLU A 125 -13.95 -1.76 -15.52
C GLU A 125 -14.56 -1.06 -14.30
N ALA A 126 -13.70 -0.51 -13.43
CA ALA A 126 -14.08 0.27 -12.26
C ALA A 126 -13.29 1.60 -12.17
N PRO A 127 -13.66 2.63 -12.98
CA PRO A 127 -12.93 3.90 -13.05
C PRO A 127 -12.59 4.53 -11.70
N GLU A 128 -13.55 4.59 -10.77
CA GLU A 128 -13.38 5.17 -9.43
C GLU A 128 -12.36 4.41 -8.55
N ASP A 129 -12.16 3.11 -8.80
CA ASP A 129 -11.24 2.26 -8.04
C ASP A 129 -9.78 2.36 -8.53
N SER A 130 -9.53 3.08 -9.61
CA SER A 130 -8.20 3.27 -10.20
C SER A 130 -7.16 3.75 -9.18
N VAL A 131 -6.00 3.10 -9.16
CA VAL A 131 -4.89 3.41 -8.23
C VAL A 131 -4.43 4.86 -8.34
N ILE A 132 -4.43 5.44 -9.55
CA ILE A 132 -4.05 6.83 -9.77
C ILE A 132 -4.98 7.83 -9.06
N LEU A 133 -6.29 7.54 -8.97
CA LEU A 133 -7.25 8.37 -8.25
C LEU A 133 -7.04 8.29 -6.74
N GLN A 134 -6.78 7.09 -6.23
CA GLN A 134 -6.42 6.90 -4.82
C GLN A 134 -5.17 7.72 -4.47
N TRP A 135 -4.20 7.83 -5.38
CA TRP A 135 -2.99 8.62 -5.14
C TRP A 135 -3.26 10.12 -5.09
N ILE A 136 -4.05 10.66 -6.03
CA ILE A 136 -4.41 12.09 -6.03
C ILE A 136 -5.17 12.44 -4.75
N ALA A 137 -6.08 11.57 -4.30
CA ALA A 137 -6.87 11.77 -3.08
C ALA A 137 -6.03 11.78 -1.78
N ARG A 138 -4.77 11.34 -1.81
CA ARG A 138 -3.84 11.44 -0.66
C ARG A 138 -3.19 12.80 -0.54
N ALA A 139 -3.18 13.60 -1.60
CA ALA A 139 -2.55 14.90 -1.55
C ALA A 139 -3.21 15.76 -0.46
N SER A 140 -2.40 16.55 0.23
CA SER A 140 -2.87 17.49 1.26
C SER A 140 -2.58 18.91 0.80
N PRO A 141 -3.46 19.89 1.10
CA PRO A 141 -3.17 21.29 0.82
C PRO A 141 -1.89 21.72 1.54
N ASP A 142 -0.83 22.02 0.79
CA ASP A 142 0.51 22.29 1.37
C ASP A 142 1.22 23.49 0.72
N SER A 143 0.55 24.20 -0.20
CA SER A 143 0.98 25.55 -0.58
C SER A 143 -0.19 26.41 -1.09
N GLU A 144 0.07 27.69 -1.35
CA GLU A 144 -0.89 28.56 -2.05
C GLU A 144 -1.21 28.06 -3.47
N LEU A 145 -0.34 27.21 -4.05
CA LEU A 145 -0.49 26.64 -5.39
C LEU A 145 -1.11 25.24 -5.37
N ILE A 146 -1.08 24.57 -4.22
CA ILE A 146 -1.64 23.23 -4.03
C ILE A 146 -2.67 23.33 -2.92
N THR A 147 -3.89 23.67 -3.33
CA THR A 147 -5.05 23.83 -2.47
C THR A 147 -5.98 22.63 -2.64
N GLU A 148 -6.93 22.46 -1.71
CA GLU A 148 -7.99 21.46 -1.80
C GLU A 148 -8.73 21.50 -3.15
N ALA A 149 -8.97 22.71 -3.67
CA ALA A 149 -9.64 22.90 -4.95
C ALA A 149 -8.81 22.39 -6.14
N VAL A 150 -7.48 22.52 -6.06
CA VAL A 150 -6.57 21.98 -7.09
C VAL A 150 -6.54 20.46 -7.03
N ILE A 151 -6.49 19.88 -5.83
CA ILE A 151 -6.55 18.41 -5.63
C ILE A 151 -7.86 17.85 -6.22
N ALA A 152 -8.99 18.48 -5.92
CA ALA A 152 -10.28 18.09 -6.48
C ALA A 152 -10.33 18.23 -8.01
N GLU A 153 -9.79 19.31 -8.58
CA GLU A 153 -9.74 19.52 -10.03
C GLU A 153 -8.88 18.44 -10.73
N GLU A 154 -7.75 18.06 -10.14
CA GLU A 154 -6.87 16.98 -10.63
C GLU A 154 -7.60 15.63 -10.56
N TYR A 155 -8.24 15.32 -9.43
CA TYR A 155 -9.01 14.08 -9.24
C TYR A 155 -10.15 13.97 -10.27
N GLU A 156 -10.98 15.01 -10.37
CA GLU A 156 -12.10 15.07 -11.31
C GLU A 156 -11.64 15.01 -12.77
N GLY A 157 -10.46 15.56 -13.07
CA GLY A 157 -9.88 15.52 -14.40
C GLY A 157 -9.53 14.08 -14.80
N PHE A 158 -8.80 13.38 -13.94
CA PHE A 158 -8.45 11.98 -14.16
C PHE A 158 -9.67 11.08 -14.19
N LEU A 159 -10.61 11.22 -13.26
CA LEU A 159 -11.82 10.39 -13.22
C LEU A 159 -12.62 10.55 -14.51
N ALA A 160 -12.88 11.79 -14.94
CA ALA A 160 -13.61 12.04 -16.19
C ALA A 160 -12.91 11.45 -17.42
N TRP A 161 -11.57 11.40 -17.42
CA TRP A 161 -10.80 10.82 -18.51
C TRP A 161 -10.89 9.30 -18.56
N ILE A 162 -10.80 8.67 -17.41
CA ILE A 162 -10.91 7.21 -17.27
C ILE A 162 -12.33 6.77 -17.61
N GLU A 163 -13.36 7.45 -17.09
CA GLU A 163 -14.76 7.14 -17.37
C GLU A 163 -15.12 7.33 -18.84
N GLN A 164 -14.58 8.37 -19.49
CA GLN A 164 -14.77 8.58 -20.93
C GLN A 164 -14.12 7.47 -21.73
N ALA A 165 -12.87 7.09 -21.41
CA ALA A 165 -12.18 6.01 -22.10
C ALA A 165 -12.92 4.67 -21.96
N ALA A 166 -13.37 4.35 -20.74
CA ALA A 166 -14.16 3.16 -20.43
C ALA A 166 -15.51 3.14 -21.16
N SER A 167 -16.19 4.29 -21.28
CA SER A 167 -17.53 4.37 -21.87
C SER A 167 -17.55 4.39 -23.39
N CYS A 168 -16.51 4.96 -24.01
CA CYS A 168 -16.54 5.33 -25.42
C CYS A 168 -15.71 4.45 -26.34
N ASP A 169 -14.97 3.47 -25.79
CA ASP A 169 -14.05 2.62 -26.56
C ASP A 169 -13.10 3.47 -27.44
N ALA A 170 -12.77 4.67 -26.95
CA ALA A 170 -12.19 5.77 -27.74
C ALA A 170 -10.79 5.44 -28.29
N CYS A 171 -10.20 4.33 -27.82
CA CYS A 171 -8.87 3.88 -28.15
C CYS A 171 -8.83 2.52 -28.88
N ALA A 172 -9.98 1.94 -29.25
CA ALA A 172 -10.05 0.64 -29.93
C ALA A 172 -9.28 0.56 -31.26
N ASP A 173 -9.21 1.68 -31.98
CA ASP A 173 -8.54 1.76 -33.29
C ASP A 173 -7.03 2.09 -33.18
N VAL A 174 -6.52 2.32 -31.97
CA VAL A 174 -5.11 2.66 -31.76
C VAL A 174 -4.31 1.37 -31.59
N ASP A 175 -3.34 1.17 -32.48
CA ASP A 175 -2.32 0.14 -32.29
C ASP A 175 -1.42 0.53 -31.13
N VAL A 176 -1.71 -0.05 -29.97
CA VAL A 176 -0.94 0.15 -28.73
C VAL A 176 0.23 -0.84 -28.63
N GLY A 177 0.42 -1.75 -29.59
CA GLY A 177 1.44 -2.79 -29.53
C GLY A 177 1.23 -3.80 -28.39
N GLU A 178 2.12 -4.80 -28.30
CA GLU A 178 2.10 -5.79 -27.20
C GLU A 178 2.59 -5.19 -25.87
N ASP A 179 3.35 -4.10 -25.93
CA ASP A 179 3.78 -3.31 -24.78
C ASP A 179 3.43 -1.82 -25.03
N PRO A 180 2.25 -1.37 -24.57
CA PRO A 180 1.82 0.03 -24.68
C PRO A 180 2.75 1.00 -23.97
N CYS A 181 3.54 0.48 -23.03
CA CYS A 181 4.55 1.25 -22.34
C CYS A 181 5.89 1.32 -23.14
N GLY A 182 6.10 0.48 -24.14
CA GLY A 182 7.38 0.36 -24.85
C GLY A 182 8.53 -0.15 -23.96
N GLU A 183 9.66 -0.50 -24.60
CA GLU A 183 10.87 -1.04 -23.94
C GLU A 183 11.58 -0.06 -22.97
N GLY A 184 10.97 1.08 -22.65
CA GLY A 184 11.50 2.10 -21.74
C GLY A 184 10.99 1.92 -20.32
N ASP A 185 11.92 1.59 -19.43
CA ASP A 185 11.90 1.97 -18.01
C ASP A 185 10.87 1.26 -17.11
N ALA A 186 10.44 0.04 -17.45
CA ALA A 186 10.38 -0.95 -16.37
C ALA A 186 11.84 -1.29 -16.04
N GLN A 187 12.48 -0.51 -15.15
CA GLN A 187 13.70 -1.00 -14.52
C GLN A 187 13.30 -2.28 -13.77
N GLU A 188 13.50 -3.42 -14.44
CA GLU A 188 13.26 -4.76 -13.91
C GLU A 188 14.25 -5.05 -12.76
N VAL A 189 15.34 -4.27 -12.73
CA VAL A 189 16.34 -4.19 -11.68
C VAL A 189 16.06 -2.94 -10.87
N CYS A 190 15.80 -3.08 -9.57
CA CYS A 190 15.72 -1.89 -8.74
C CYS A 190 17.15 -1.41 -8.54
N GLU A 191 17.45 -0.17 -8.94
CA GLU A 191 18.82 0.38 -8.87
C GLU A 191 19.41 0.38 -7.44
N PHE A 192 18.58 0.11 -6.43
CA PHE A 192 18.91 -0.01 -5.00
C PHE A 192 18.90 -1.46 -4.46
N ASP A 193 19.00 -2.47 -5.33
CA ASP A 193 18.87 -3.89 -4.95
C ASP A 193 19.97 -4.44 -4.05
N ASP A 194 21.05 -3.69 -3.85
CA ASP A 194 22.08 -4.07 -2.90
C ASP A 194 22.11 -3.11 -1.71
N PRO A 195 21.41 -3.41 -0.60
CA PRO A 195 21.52 -2.63 0.63
C PRO A 195 22.94 -2.63 1.22
N GLU A 196 23.82 -3.54 0.78
CA GLU A 196 25.23 -3.61 1.19
C GLU A 196 26.17 -2.83 0.25
N GLN A 197 25.79 -2.58 -1.01
CA GLN A 197 26.59 -1.84 -2.01
C GLN A 197 25.99 -0.50 -2.48
N GLY A 198 24.73 -0.22 -2.13
CA GLY A 198 23.99 0.97 -2.53
C GLY A 198 24.45 2.24 -1.80
N THR A 199 24.14 3.40 -2.39
CA THR A 199 24.26 4.67 -1.67
C THR A 199 23.27 4.69 -0.52
N ALA A 200 23.75 4.95 0.70
CA ALA A 200 22.88 5.09 1.86
C ALA A 200 21.78 6.13 1.58
N PHE A 201 20.53 5.77 1.82
CA PHE A 201 19.41 6.70 1.77
C PHE A 201 19.61 7.81 2.80
N ASP A 202 19.58 9.06 2.37
CA ASP A 202 19.66 10.22 3.25
C ASP A 202 18.27 10.47 3.87
N ASP A 203 18.02 9.84 5.02
CA ASP A 203 16.76 9.94 5.72
C ASP A 203 16.62 11.32 6.40
N PRO A 204 15.67 12.17 5.97
CA PRO A 204 15.46 13.49 6.56
C PRO A 204 14.90 13.43 8.00
N GLY A 205 14.46 12.27 8.46
CA GLY A 205 13.99 12.08 9.83
C GLY A 205 12.56 12.54 10.09
N ASP A 206 11.83 12.97 9.06
CA ASP A 206 10.45 13.42 9.19
C ASP A 206 9.43 12.28 9.05
N CYS A 207 8.16 12.62 9.30
CA CYS A 207 7.02 11.72 9.21
C CYS A 207 6.17 11.96 7.95
N SER A 208 6.72 12.62 6.93
CA SER A 208 6.00 12.74 5.67
C SER A 208 5.79 11.36 5.06
N GLU A 209 4.66 11.16 4.36
CA GLU A 209 4.39 9.90 3.67
C GLU A 209 5.52 9.55 2.70
N HIS A 210 6.04 10.55 1.98
CA HIS A 210 7.14 10.37 1.04
C HIS A 210 8.41 9.82 1.70
N THR A 211 8.82 10.38 2.84
CA THR A 211 10.00 9.88 3.59
C THR A 211 9.77 8.45 4.07
N ARG A 212 8.58 8.14 4.58
CA ARG A 212 8.24 6.80 5.09
C ARG A 212 8.21 5.74 3.98
N GLU A 213 7.65 6.08 2.82
CA GLU A 213 7.64 5.24 1.62
C GLU A 213 9.06 4.99 1.10
N ALA A 214 9.90 6.04 1.05
CA ALA A 214 11.29 5.92 0.64
C ALA A 214 12.08 5.05 1.62
N LEU A 215 11.91 5.28 2.92
CA LEU A 215 12.55 4.48 3.96
C LEU A 215 12.17 3.01 3.84
N PHE A 216 10.89 2.68 3.62
CA PHE A 216 10.44 1.32 3.37
C PHE A 216 11.16 0.68 2.17
N ARG A 217 11.23 1.40 1.05
CA ARG A 217 11.91 0.93 -0.16
C ARG A 217 13.35 0.52 0.15
N HIS A 218 14.08 1.38 0.85
CA HIS A 218 15.50 1.19 1.12
C HIS A 218 15.80 0.21 2.25
N LYS A 219 14.92 0.09 3.26
CA LYS A 219 15.16 -0.73 4.46
C LYS A 219 14.39 -2.03 4.53
N VAL A 220 13.36 -2.20 3.71
CA VAL A 220 12.53 -3.41 3.73
C VAL A 220 12.49 -4.03 2.34
N TYR A 221 12.09 -3.27 1.32
CA TYR A 221 11.91 -3.80 -0.03
C TYR A 221 13.23 -4.19 -0.70
N ALA A 222 14.33 -3.51 -0.36
CA ALA A 222 15.68 -3.89 -0.78
C ALA A 222 16.06 -5.32 -0.33
N TRP A 223 15.51 -5.82 0.78
CA TRP A 223 15.78 -7.17 1.30
C TRP A 223 14.82 -8.24 0.75
N ARG A 224 13.91 -7.90 -0.16
CA ARG A 224 12.79 -8.77 -0.62
C ARG A 224 13.24 -10.14 -1.12
N GLU A 225 14.43 -10.25 -1.71
CA GLU A 225 14.97 -11.50 -2.25
C GLU A 225 15.13 -12.60 -1.19
N ARG A 226 15.30 -12.25 0.09
CA ARG A 226 15.36 -13.22 1.20
C ARG A 226 14.00 -13.87 1.48
N CYS A 227 12.91 -13.18 1.13
CA CYS A 227 11.52 -13.62 1.32
C CYS A 227 10.90 -14.17 0.02
N TYR A 228 11.55 -13.86 -1.11
CA TYR A 228 11.04 -13.89 -2.48
C TYR A 228 10.41 -15.19 -2.94
N PRO A 229 10.99 -16.39 -2.82
CA PRO A 229 10.37 -17.50 -3.53
C PRO A 229 9.00 -17.89 -2.94
N CYS A 230 8.67 -17.46 -1.71
CA CYS A 230 7.45 -17.86 -1.02
C CYS A 230 6.38 -16.74 -0.93
N HIS A 231 6.80 -15.50 -0.70
CA HIS A 231 5.89 -14.42 -0.30
C HIS A 231 5.43 -13.50 -1.45
N PHE A 232 5.97 -13.69 -2.65
CA PHE A 232 5.52 -12.98 -3.84
C PHE A 232 4.11 -13.44 -4.23
N ASP A 233 3.26 -12.50 -4.63
CA ASP A 233 1.92 -12.73 -5.18
C ASP A 233 1.85 -13.81 -6.26
N SER A 234 2.86 -13.88 -7.13
CA SER A 234 2.99 -14.87 -8.21
C SER A 234 3.49 -16.25 -7.76
N SER A 235 4.01 -16.37 -6.52
CA SER A 235 4.55 -17.62 -6.01
C SER A 235 3.45 -18.66 -5.77
N GLN A 236 3.74 -19.91 -6.14
CA GLN A 236 2.85 -21.07 -5.93
C GLN A 236 3.03 -21.73 -4.55
N VAL A 237 3.95 -21.24 -3.71
CA VAL A 237 4.16 -21.79 -2.37
C VAL A 237 3.03 -21.33 -1.44
N GLU A 238 2.49 -22.24 -0.64
CA GLU A 238 1.51 -21.91 0.41
C GLU A 238 2.16 -21.08 1.53
N ALA A 239 2.04 -19.76 1.40
CA ALA A 239 2.50 -18.76 2.36
C ALA A 239 1.67 -17.48 2.19
N PRO A 240 1.55 -16.62 3.22
CA PRO A 240 0.94 -15.31 3.06
C PRO A 240 1.62 -14.53 1.94
N LYS A 241 0.81 -14.00 1.01
CA LYS A 241 1.27 -13.22 -0.14
C LYS A 241 1.23 -11.76 0.24
N TRP A 242 2.40 -11.17 0.42
CA TRP A 242 2.51 -9.78 0.87
C TRP A 242 3.56 -8.98 0.12
N ILE A 243 4.30 -9.62 -0.79
CA ILE A 243 5.21 -8.93 -1.71
C ILE A 243 4.57 -8.91 -3.10
N THR A 244 4.43 -7.72 -3.66
CA THR A 244 3.88 -7.51 -4.99
C THR A 244 4.99 -7.67 -6.04
N THR A 245 4.65 -8.26 -7.19
CA THR A 245 5.55 -8.26 -8.37
C THR A 245 5.23 -7.10 -9.31
N GLY A 246 6.22 -6.70 -10.11
CA GLY A 246 6.07 -5.63 -11.10
C GLY A 246 7.16 -4.57 -10.99
N PRO A 247 6.97 -3.39 -11.63
CA PRO A 247 7.91 -2.29 -11.57
C PRO A 247 8.26 -1.92 -10.13
N CYS A 248 9.55 -1.77 -9.83
CA CYS A 248 10.08 -1.69 -8.47
C CYS A 248 9.36 -0.71 -7.55
N ASP A 249 9.07 0.48 -8.04
CA ASP A 249 8.46 1.53 -7.24
C ASP A 249 7.01 1.19 -6.88
N LEU A 250 6.26 0.67 -7.86
CA LEU A 250 4.88 0.23 -7.69
C LEU A 250 4.79 -0.98 -6.78
N ALA A 251 5.67 -1.96 -7.02
CA ALA A 251 5.74 -3.19 -6.26
C ALA A 251 6.17 -2.93 -4.81
N SER A 252 7.12 -2.00 -4.58
CA SER A 252 7.51 -1.54 -3.24
C SER A 252 6.33 -0.91 -2.51
N LEU A 253 5.64 0.04 -3.14
CA LEU A 253 4.51 0.73 -2.52
C LEU A 253 3.34 -0.22 -2.24
N ALA A 254 3.02 -1.13 -3.16
CA ALA A 254 1.98 -2.13 -2.97
C ALA A 254 2.33 -3.12 -1.84
N THR A 255 3.60 -3.52 -1.74
CA THR A 255 4.12 -4.35 -0.64
C THR A 255 3.98 -3.64 0.70
N LEU A 256 4.38 -2.38 0.80
CA LEU A 256 4.23 -1.55 2.01
C LEU A 256 2.78 -1.57 2.52
N ARG A 257 1.84 -1.29 1.63
CA ARG A 257 0.40 -1.25 1.94
C ARG A 257 -0.11 -2.60 2.43
N THR A 258 0.32 -3.68 1.76
CA THR A 258 -0.06 -5.04 2.17
C THR A 258 0.49 -5.39 3.54
N ILE A 259 1.70 -4.95 3.87
CA ILE A 259 2.30 -5.14 5.21
C ILE A 259 1.53 -4.35 6.27
N GLN A 260 1.23 -3.08 6.01
CA GLN A 260 0.49 -2.20 6.94
C GLN A 260 -0.92 -2.73 7.22
N GLY A 261 -1.62 -3.24 6.20
CA GLY A 261 -2.97 -3.81 6.35
C GLY A 261 -3.01 -5.28 6.78
N GLY A 262 -1.89 -6.01 6.65
CA GLY A 262 -1.83 -7.47 6.77
C GLY A 262 -1.63 -8.03 8.17
N GLY A 263 -1.58 -7.17 9.20
CA GLY A 263 -1.32 -7.59 10.59
C GLY A 263 0.09 -8.17 10.79
N LEU A 264 1.06 -7.71 9.99
CA LEU A 264 2.46 -8.11 10.09
C LEU A 264 3.27 -7.23 11.05
N LEU A 265 2.72 -6.07 11.42
CA LEU A 265 3.33 -5.05 12.27
C LEU A 265 2.70 -5.04 13.66
N ASP A 266 3.54 -4.84 14.66
CA ASP A 266 3.17 -4.47 16.03
C ASP A 266 3.81 -3.12 16.33
N LEU A 267 3.04 -2.04 16.22
CA LEU A 267 3.55 -0.68 16.41
C LEU A 267 3.71 -0.31 17.89
N ASP A 268 3.03 -1.00 18.80
CA ASP A 268 3.20 -0.82 20.25
C ASP A 268 4.50 -1.48 20.73
N ALA A 269 4.91 -2.56 20.06
CA ALA A 269 6.17 -3.26 20.30
C ALA A 269 6.86 -3.66 18.98
N PRO A 270 7.57 -2.73 18.30
CA PRO A 270 8.18 -2.94 16.99
C PRO A 270 8.93 -4.26 16.81
N ALA A 271 9.79 -4.62 17.77
CA ALA A 271 10.55 -5.87 17.75
C ALA A 271 9.69 -7.16 17.86
N SER A 272 8.42 -7.04 18.25
CA SER A 272 7.46 -8.15 18.31
C SER A 272 6.68 -8.34 17.01
N SER A 273 6.91 -7.49 16.00
CA SER A 273 6.26 -7.59 14.69
C SER A 273 6.53 -8.95 14.04
N ARG A 274 5.49 -9.55 13.46
CA ARG A 274 5.62 -10.85 12.76
C ARG A 274 6.56 -10.76 11.56
N LEU A 275 6.68 -9.59 10.94
CA LEU A 275 7.64 -9.31 9.87
C LEU A 275 9.09 -9.54 10.31
N LEU A 276 9.40 -9.38 11.60
CA LEU A 276 10.72 -9.66 12.19
C LEU A 276 10.79 -11.07 12.79
N LEU A 277 9.80 -11.45 13.58
CA LEU A 277 9.87 -12.67 14.39
C LEU A 277 9.84 -13.96 13.56
N LYS A 278 9.10 -13.99 12.44
CA LYS A 278 9.03 -15.18 11.57
C LYS A 278 10.37 -15.48 10.90
N PRO A 279 10.99 -14.54 10.18
CA PRO A 279 12.30 -14.80 9.57
C PRO A 279 13.46 -14.93 10.58
N LEU A 280 13.32 -14.48 11.83
CA LEU A 280 14.37 -14.60 12.85
C LEU A 280 14.55 -16.04 13.35
N ALA A 281 15.80 -16.47 13.51
CA ALA A 281 16.13 -17.76 14.10
C ALA A 281 15.50 -17.95 15.49
N GLU A 282 14.94 -19.13 15.76
CA GLU A 282 14.34 -19.46 17.05
C GLU A 282 15.36 -19.32 18.21
N SER A 283 16.64 -19.63 17.96
CA SER A 283 17.72 -19.45 18.94
C SER A 283 17.99 -17.99 19.31
N ALA A 284 17.58 -17.05 18.47
CA ALA A 284 17.67 -15.61 18.68
C ALA A 284 16.34 -14.99 19.17
N GLY A 285 15.34 -15.82 19.49
CA GLY A 285 14.04 -15.35 19.99
C GLY A 285 12.97 -15.19 18.90
N GLY A 286 13.24 -15.66 17.69
CA GLY A 286 12.23 -15.75 16.64
C GLY A 286 11.20 -16.88 16.89
N VAL A 287 10.30 -17.05 15.94
CA VAL A 287 9.25 -18.08 15.96
C VAL A 287 9.34 -18.95 14.72
N GLU A 288 8.82 -20.18 14.81
CA GLU A 288 8.86 -21.14 13.70
C GLU A 288 8.40 -20.52 12.37
N HIS A 289 9.24 -20.65 11.35
CA HIS A 289 8.98 -20.24 9.97
C HIS A 289 9.25 -21.39 9.02
N GLY A 290 8.21 -21.82 8.30
CA GLY A 290 8.27 -22.98 7.40
C GLY A 290 9.30 -22.86 6.27
N GLY A 291 9.81 -21.65 6.00
CA GLY A 291 10.85 -21.38 5.01
C GLY A 291 12.28 -21.46 5.54
N HIS A 292 12.49 -21.83 6.81
CA HIS A 292 13.75 -21.67 7.56
C HIS A 292 14.14 -20.21 7.83
N ASP A 293 14.99 -20.01 8.84
CA ASP A 293 15.52 -18.73 9.26
C ASP A 293 16.10 -17.90 8.10
N LYS A 294 15.77 -16.61 8.06
CA LYS A 294 16.32 -15.60 7.15
C LYS A 294 17.21 -14.59 7.86
N PHE A 295 17.07 -14.46 9.19
CA PHE A 295 17.94 -13.69 10.06
C PHE A 295 18.57 -14.62 11.08
N ALA A 296 19.90 -14.65 11.13
CA ALA A 296 20.60 -15.50 12.09
C ALA A 296 20.50 -14.96 13.53
N SER A 297 20.40 -13.63 13.68
CA SER A 297 20.27 -12.96 14.97
C SER A 297 19.64 -11.56 14.80
N VAL A 298 19.44 -10.86 15.92
CA VAL A 298 18.94 -9.47 15.94
C VAL A 298 19.97 -8.45 15.45
N GLU A 299 21.21 -8.89 15.22
CA GLU A 299 22.29 -8.11 14.61
C GLU A 299 22.41 -8.35 13.09
N ASP A 300 21.51 -9.15 12.49
CA ASP A 300 21.45 -9.30 11.04
C ASP A 300 21.09 -7.94 10.39
N PRO A 301 21.80 -7.49 9.35
CA PRO A 301 21.51 -6.20 8.70
C PRO A 301 20.06 -6.06 8.25
N ALA A 302 19.47 -7.12 7.69
CA ALA A 302 18.08 -7.09 7.26
C ALA A 302 17.10 -6.97 8.44
N TYR A 303 17.42 -7.62 9.58
CA TYR A 303 16.63 -7.46 10.79
C TYR A 303 16.69 -6.00 11.29
N MET A 304 17.89 -5.42 11.37
CA MET A 304 18.09 -4.07 11.88
C MET A 304 17.41 -3.02 11.01
N ASP A 305 17.53 -3.11 9.69
CA ASP A 305 16.87 -2.18 8.76
C ASP A 305 15.34 -2.27 8.85
N ILE A 306 14.79 -3.49 8.87
CA ILE A 306 13.34 -3.67 8.99
C ILE A 306 12.86 -3.15 10.34
N LEU A 307 13.59 -3.40 11.44
CA LEU A 307 13.24 -2.88 12.76
C LEU A 307 13.25 -1.35 12.80
N ASP A 308 14.30 -0.73 12.27
CA ASP A 308 14.43 0.74 12.20
C ASP A 308 13.28 1.37 11.42
N TRP A 309 12.85 0.75 10.31
CA TRP A 309 11.66 1.18 9.60
C TRP A 309 10.37 1.02 10.44
N ILE A 310 10.16 -0.11 11.12
CA ILE A 310 8.96 -0.31 11.97
C ILE A 310 8.94 0.69 13.13
N GLU A 311 10.09 0.98 13.74
CA GLU A 311 10.21 2.00 14.79
C GLU A 311 9.84 3.39 14.27
N ARG A 312 10.23 3.74 13.04
CA ARG A 312 9.77 4.98 12.37
C ARG A 312 8.26 4.97 12.15
N GLU A 313 7.69 3.88 11.65
CA GLU A 313 6.25 3.75 11.44
C GLU A 313 5.46 3.94 12.73
N ALA A 314 5.92 3.34 13.82
CA ALA A 314 5.34 3.48 15.16
C ALA A 314 5.43 4.92 15.68
N ALA A 315 6.58 5.59 15.49
CA ALA A 315 6.76 6.98 15.91
C ALA A 315 5.89 7.97 15.11
N CYS A 316 5.62 7.68 13.83
CA CYS A 316 4.87 8.53 12.92
C CYS A 316 3.37 8.24 12.86
N THR A 317 2.90 7.16 13.52
CA THR A 317 1.49 6.74 13.54
C THR A 317 0.98 6.69 14.99
N PRO A 318 0.68 7.84 15.61
CA PRO A 318 0.32 7.93 17.03
C PRO A 318 -1.10 7.44 17.36
#